data_AF-A0A2U2U8W4-F1
#
_entry.id   AF-A0A2U2U8W4-F1
#
_cell.length_a   1.000
_cell.length_b   1.000
_cell.length_c   1.000
_cell.angle_alpha   90.00
_cell.angle_beta   90.00
_cell.angle_gamma   90.00
#
_symmetry.space_group_name_H-M   'P 1'
#
loop_
_entity.id
_entity.type
_entity.pdbx_description
1 polymer ?
#
loop_
_entity_poly.entity_id
_entity_poly.type
_entity_poly.pdbx_seq_one_letter_code
_entity_poly.pdbx_strand_id
1 'polypeptide(L)'
;MKRLQAFKFQLRPSGQQECEMRRFAGACRFVFNRALALQNENHEAGNKYIPYGKMASWLVEWKNATETQWLKDAPSQPLQQSLKDLERAYKNFFQKRAAFPRFKKRGQNDAFRYPQGVKLDQENSRIFLPKLGWMRYRNSRQVTGVVKNVTVSQSCGKWYISIQTESEVSTPVHPSASMVGLDAGVAKLATLSDGTVFEPVNSFQKNQKTLARLQRQLSRKVKFSNNWQKQKRKIQRLHS
;
A
#
# COMPACT_ATOMS: atom_id res chain seq x y z
N MET A 1 16.03 -15.67 -14.61
CA MET A 1 14.86 -15.72 -13.69
C MET A 1 14.01 -14.47 -13.86
N LYS A 2 12.68 -14.60 -13.83
CA LYS A 2 11.78 -13.43 -13.82
C LYS A 2 11.84 -12.76 -12.45
N ARG A 3 12.30 -11.51 -12.41
CA ARG A 3 12.37 -10.69 -11.19
C ARG A 3 11.27 -9.65 -11.21
N LEU A 4 10.39 -9.70 -10.21
CA LEU A 4 9.44 -8.62 -9.91
C LEU A 4 10.06 -7.69 -8.88
N GLN A 5 10.20 -6.42 -9.22
CA GLN A 5 10.77 -5.40 -8.35
C GLN A 5 9.82 -4.23 -8.19
N ALA A 6 9.72 -3.67 -6.97
CA ALA A 6 8.92 -2.48 -6.71
C ALA A 6 9.82 -1.28 -6.43
N PHE A 7 9.67 -0.21 -7.21
CA PHE A 7 10.33 1.06 -7.01
C PHE A 7 9.39 2.05 -6.34
N LYS A 8 9.74 2.52 -5.14
CA LYS A 8 8.89 3.40 -4.34
C LYS A 8 9.42 4.83 -4.30
N PHE A 9 8.59 5.79 -4.67
CA PHE A 9 8.93 7.22 -4.68
C PHE A 9 7.87 8.06 -3.96
N GLN A 10 8.28 9.19 -3.39
CA GLN A 10 7.35 10.18 -2.85
C GLN A 10 6.77 11.01 -4.00
N LEU A 11 5.45 11.12 -4.08
CA LEU A 11 4.75 11.99 -5.05
C LEU A 11 4.76 13.45 -4.59
N ARG A 12 4.66 14.37 -5.56
CA ARG A 12 4.47 15.82 -5.38
C ARG A 12 3.17 16.26 -6.09
N PRO A 13 2.00 15.88 -5.56
CA PRO A 13 0.70 16.27 -6.10
C PRO A 13 0.40 17.76 -5.85
N SER A 14 -0.43 18.35 -6.71
CA SER A 14 -1.13 19.61 -6.41
C SER A 14 -2.24 19.39 -5.36
N GLY A 15 -2.77 20.46 -4.76
CA GLY A 15 -3.86 20.37 -3.78
C GLY A 15 -5.12 19.67 -4.34
N GLN A 16 -5.46 19.94 -5.61
CA GLN A 16 -6.56 19.27 -6.30
C GLN A 16 -6.27 17.78 -6.50
N GLN A 17 -5.06 17.43 -6.96
CA GLN A 17 -4.64 16.04 -7.12
C GLN A 17 -4.70 15.28 -5.79
N GLU A 18 -4.27 15.89 -4.68
CA GLU A 18 -4.40 15.24 -3.36
C GLU A 18 -5.85 14.99 -2.95
N CYS A 19 -6.77 15.92 -3.27
CA CYS A 19 -8.19 15.75 -3.02
C CYS A 19 -8.73 14.55 -3.81
N GLU A 20 -8.42 14.47 -5.11
CA GLU A 20 -8.81 13.36 -5.98
C GLU A 20 -8.21 12.03 -5.54
N MET A 21 -6.93 11.99 -5.15
CA MET A 21 -6.29 10.77 -4.62
C MET A 21 -6.98 10.28 -3.34
N ARG A 22 -7.42 11.18 -2.46
CA ARG A 22 -8.22 10.81 -1.27
C ARG A 22 -9.60 10.28 -1.67
N ARG A 23 -10.25 10.89 -2.66
CA ARG A 23 -11.54 10.41 -3.22
C ARG A 23 -11.38 9.02 -3.82
N PHE A 24 -10.34 8.77 -4.61
CA PHE A 24 -10.10 7.49 -5.28
C PHE A 24 -9.80 6.37 -4.27
N ALA A 25 -8.95 6.63 -3.28
CA ALA A 25 -8.72 5.68 -2.18
C ALA A 25 -10.00 5.41 -1.39
N GLY A 26 -10.82 6.44 -1.15
CA GLY A 26 -12.13 6.33 -0.53
C GLY A 26 -13.11 5.47 -1.33
N ALA A 27 -13.18 5.66 -2.64
CA ALA A 27 -14.01 4.88 -3.55
C ALA A 27 -13.58 3.40 -3.58
N CYS A 28 -12.27 3.14 -3.66
CA CYS A 28 -11.71 1.77 -3.57
C CYS A 28 -12.06 1.09 -2.24
N ARG A 29 -11.98 1.84 -1.12
CA ARG A 29 -12.40 1.37 0.20
C ARG A 29 -13.89 1.03 0.24
N PHE A 30 -14.73 1.92 -0.30
CA PHE A 30 -16.18 1.72 -0.35
C PHE A 30 -16.55 0.46 -1.13
N VAL A 31 -16.02 0.31 -2.35
CA VAL A 31 -16.25 -0.86 -3.22
C VAL A 31 -15.82 -2.16 -2.53
N PHE A 32 -14.63 -2.18 -1.90
CA PHE A 32 -14.16 -3.33 -1.15
C PHE A 32 -15.10 -3.69 0.01
N ASN A 33 -15.49 -2.69 0.82
CA ASN A 33 -16.32 -2.93 1.99
C ASN A 33 -17.74 -3.34 1.61
N ARG A 34 -18.33 -2.72 0.58
CA ARG A 34 -19.68 -3.07 0.11
C ARG A 34 -19.71 -4.49 -0.46
N ALA A 35 -18.71 -4.89 -1.23
CA ALA A 35 -18.59 -6.26 -1.72
C ALA A 35 -18.36 -7.27 -0.59
N LEU A 36 -17.57 -6.93 0.43
CA LEU A 36 -17.36 -7.76 1.61
C LEU A 36 -18.67 -7.94 2.41
N ALA A 37 -19.47 -6.88 2.56
CA ALA A 37 -20.77 -6.95 3.24
C ALA A 37 -21.72 -7.94 2.53
N LEU A 38 -21.89 -7.81 1.22
CA LEU A 38 -22.73 -8.72 0.44
C LEU A 38 -22.22 -10.17 0.49
N GLN A 39 -20.90 -10.37 0.53
CA GLN A 39 -20.31 -11.69 0.72
C GLN A 39 -20.63 -12.30 2.09
N ASN A 40 -20.55 -11.48 3.14
CA ASN A 40 -20.90 -11.92 4.49
C ASN A 40 -22.39 -12.29 4.57
N GLU A 41 -23.29 -11.45 4.06
CA GLU A 41 -24.73 -11.73 3.99
C GLU A 41 -25.01 -13.03 3.20
N ASN A 42 -24.35 -13.20 2.06
CA ASN A 42 -24.47 -14.42 1.25
C ASN A 42 -23.98 -15.66 2.03
N HIS A 43 -22.89 -15.54 2.79
CA HIS A 43 -22.37 -16.62 3.62
C HIS A 43 -23.30 -16.95 4.80
N GLU A 44 -23.85 -15.94 5.47
CA GLU A 44 -24.84 -16.09 6.55
C GLU A 44 -26.11 -16.80 6.07
N ALA A 45 -26.52 -16.56 4.82
CA ALA A 45 -27.58 -17.30 4.14
C ALA A 45 -27.19 -18.73 3.70
N GLY A 46 -25.99 -19.22 4.03
CA GLY A 46 -25.52 -20.57 3.71
C GLY A 46 -25.08 -20.78 2.26
N ASN A 47 -24.97 -19.71 1.46
CA ASN A 47 -24.62 -19.82 0.05
C ASN A 47 -23.11 -19.94 -0.18
N LYS A 48 -22.74 -20.43 -1.38
CA LYS A 48 -21.35 -20.54 -1.83
C LYS A 48 -20.73 -19.16 -2.08
N TYR A 49 -19.41 -19.10 -1.98
CA TYR A 49 -18.61 -17.91 -2.27
C TYR A 49 -18.88 -17.36 -3.69
N ILE A 50 -19.13 -16.06 -3.77
CA ILE A 50 -19.34 -15.30 -5.01
C ILE A 50 -17.99 -14.87 -5.65
N PRO A 51 -17.67 -15.31 -6.88
CA PRO A 51 -16.41 -14.99 -7.55
C PRO A 51 -16.37 -13.55 -8.11
N TYR A 52 -15.18 -13.09 -8.48
CA TYR A 52 -14.96 -11.73 -9.02
C TYR A 52 -15.89 -11.39 -10.20
N GLY A 53 -16.16 -12.33 -11.09
CA GLY A 53 -17.02 -12.08 -12.26
C GLY A 53 -18.39 -11.51 -11.88
N LYS A 54 -19.03 -12.08 -10.86
CA LYS A 54 -20.32 -11.59 -10.33
C LYS A 54 -20.14 -10.34 -9.48
N MET A 55 -19.05 -10.21 -8.71
CA MET A 55 -18.77 -8.96 -7.99
C MET A 55 -18.55 -7.77 -8.94
N ALA A 56 -18.01 -8.01 -10.14
CA ALA A 56 -17.77 -6.99 -11.14
C ALA A 56 -19.06 -6.44 -11.75
N SER A 57 -20.14 -7.24 -11.84
CA SER A 57 -21.45 -6.75 -12.30
C SER A 57 -22.07 -5.78 -11.28
N TRP A 58 -21.92 -6.05 -9.98
CA TRP A 58 -22.36 -5.10 -8.94
C TRP A 58 -21.70 -3.74 -9.07
N LEU A 59 -20.43 -3.68 -9.47
CA LEU A 59 -19.74 -2.41 -9.68
C LEU A 59 -20.38 -1.58 -10.81
N VAL A 60 -20.92 -2.23 -11.84
CA VAL A 60 -21.66 -1.56 -12.91
C VAL A 60 -22.97 -0.98 -12.36
N GLU A 61 -23.71 -1.78 -11.60
CA GLU A 61 -24.95 -1.35 -10.93
C GLU A 61 -24.69 -0.17 -9.99
N TRP A 62 -23.69 -0.27 -9.11
CA TRP A 62 -23.35 0.80 -8.16
C TRP A 62 -22.93 2.09 -8.86
N LYS A 63 -22.27 2.01 -10.02
CA LYS A 63 -21.95 3.21 -10.80
C LYS A 63 -23.16 3.87 -11.43
N ASN A 64 -24.23 3.13 -11.65
CA ASN A 64 -25.47 3.62 -12.27
C ASN A 64 -26.54 4.01 -11.25
N ALA A 65 -26.47 3.49 -10.02
CA ALA A 65 -27.36 3.89 -8.93
C ALA A 65 -27.11 5.34 -8.50
N THR A 66 -28.19 6.11 -8.29
CA THR A 66 -28.17 7.54 -7.94
C THR A 66 -27.33 7.82 -6.68
N GLU A 67 -27.43 6.98 -5.65
CA GLU A 67 -26.71 7.16 -4.38
C GLU A 67 -25.19 6.96 -4.49
N THR A 68 -24.74 6.17 -5.47
CA THR A 68 -23.33 5.80 -5.65
C THR A 68 -22.74 6.23 -6.99
N GLN A 69 -23.42 7.15 -7.68
CA GLN A 69 -23.00 7.66 -8.99
C GLN A 69 -21.62 8.32 -8.95
N TRP A 70 -21.21 8.89 -7.82
CA TRP A 70 -19.87 9.45 -7.57
C TRP A 70 -18.73 8.43 -7.75
N LEU A 71 -19.01 7.11 -7.80
CA LEU A 71 -18.02 6.10 -8.19
C LEU A 71 -17.56 6.25 -9.64
N LYS A 72 -18.33 6.95 -10.49
CA LYS A 72 -17.94 7.29 -11.87
C LYS A 72 -16.79 8.28 -11.92
N ASP A 73 -16.55 9.06 -10.87
CA ASP A 73 -15.45 10.03 -10.80
C ASP A 73 -14.11 9.32 -10.62
N ALA A 74 -14.09 8.20 -9.89
CA ALA A 74 -12.90 7.37 -9.73
C ALA A 74 -12.56 6.58 -11.03
N PRO A 75 -11.28 6.23 -11.27
CA PRO A 75 -10.92 5.41 -12.42
C PRO A 75 -11.46 3.98 -12.25
N SER A 76 -11.95 3.38 -13.33
CA SER A 76 -12.61 2.06 -13.28
C SER A 76 -11.67 0.92 -12.84
N GLN A 77 -10.43 0.92 -13.34
CA GLN A 77 -9.48 -0.16 -13.06
C GLN A 77 -9.11 -0.28 -11.57
N PRO A 78 -8.79 0.81 -10.83
CA PRO A 78 -8.63 0.75 -9.37
C PRO A 78 -9.84 0.20 -8.60
N LEU A 79 -11.06 0.50 -9.03
CA LEU A 79 -12.27 -0.04 -8.39
C LEU A 79 -12.38 -1.55 -8.63
N GLN A 80 -12.17 -2.00 -9.86
CA GLN A 80 -12.12 -3.44 -10.20
C GLN A 80 -10.98 -4.15 -9.45
N GLN A 81 -9.83 -3.52 -9.34
CA GLN A 81 -8.68 -4.07 -8.62
C GLN A 81 -8.98 -4.24 -7.12
N SER A 82 -9.83 -3.38 -6.54
CA SER A 82 -10.29 -3.52 -5.16
C SER A 82 -11.12 -4.80 -4.96
N LEU A 83 -11.95 -5.19 -5.93
CA LEU A 83 -12.68 -6.45 -5.92
C LEU A 83 -11.74 -7.66 -6.12
N LYS A 84 -10.75 -7.56 -7.02
CA LYS A 84 -9.72 -8.61 -7.17
C LYS A 84 -8.88 -8.80 -5.91
N ASP A 85 -8.59 -7.72 -5.19
CA ASP A 85 -7.89 -7.79 -3.91
C ASP A 85 -8.75 -8.48 -2.83
N LEU A 86 -10.08 -8.31 -2.86
CA LEU A 86 -11.01 -9.04 -1.99
C LEU A 86 -11.03 -10.54 -2.33
N GLU A 87 -11.13 -10.88 -3.61
CA GLU A 87 -11.07 -12.27 -4.07
C GLU A 87 -9.77 -12.96 -3.66
N ARG A 88 -8.63 -12.27 -3.83
CA ARG A 88 -7.34 -12.78 -3.37
C ARG A 88 -7.31 -12.98 -1.85
N ALA A 89 -7.93 -12.08 -1.08
CA ALA A 89 -7.99 -12.21 0.37
C ALA A 89 -8.79 -13.46 0.79
N TYR A 90 -9.93 -13.72 0.15
CA TYR A 90 -10.70 -14.94 0.34
C TYR A 90 -9.94 -16.19 -0.09
N LYS A 91 -9.28 -16.17 -1.26
CA LYS A 91 -8.44 -17.28 -1.73
C LYS A 91 -7.35 -17.62 -0.71
N ASN A 92 -6.66 -16.62 -0.17
CA ASN A 92 -5.65 -16.82 0.86
C ASN A 92 -6.24 -17.36 2.17
N PHE A 93 -7.44 -16.91 2.54
CA PHE A 93 -8.17 -17.42 3.70
C PHE A 93 -8.53 -18.91 3.54
N PHE A 94 -9.12 -19.30 2.41
CA PHE A 94 -9.46 -20.70 2.12
C PHE A 94 -8.21 -21.60 2.08
N GLN A 95 -7.08 -21.07 1.62
CA GLN A 95 -5.78 -21.76 1.63
C GLN A 95 -5.08 -21.73 3.00
N LYS A 96 -5.72 -21.21 4.05
CA LYS A 96 -5.15 -21.05 5.40
C LYS A 96 -3.84 -20.24 5.45
N ARG A 97 -3.62 -19.38 4.47
CA ARG A 97 -2.43 -18.48 4.37
C ARG A 97 -2.67 -17.12 5.00
N ALA A 98 -3.93 -16.76 5.27
CA ALA A 98 -4.32 -15.50 5.89
C ALA A 98 -5.59 -15.67 6.72
N ALA A 99 -5.82 -14.74 7.65
CA ALA A 99 -7.08 -14.65 8.37
C ALA A 99 -8.22 -14.14 7.47
N PHE A 100 -9.46 -14.24 7.96
CA PHE A 100 -10.66 -13.78 7.27
C PHE A 100 -10.55 -12.29 6.85
N PRO A 101 -11.03 -11.90 5.65
CA PRO A 101 -11.01 -10.52 5.19
C PRO A 101 -11.73 -9.58 6.16
N ARG A 102 -11.15 -8.40 6.42
CA ARG A 102 -11.74 -7.39 7.32
C ARG A 102 -12.11 -6.12 6.57
N PHE A 103 -13.16 -5.44 7.04
CA PHE A 103 -13.53 -4.12 6.53
C PHE A 103 -12.34 -3.15 6.61
N LYS A 104 -12.08 -2.47 5.49
CA LYS A 104 -11.08 -1.41 5.39
C LYS A 104 -11.56 -0.16 6.10
N LYS A 105 -10.64 0.54 6.78
CA LYS A 105 -10.92 1.73 7.58
C LYS A 105 -10.25 2.97 6.97
N ARG A 106 -10.92 4.11 7.02
CA ARG A 106 -10.35 5.40 6.56
C ARG A 106 -9.10 5.76 7.36
N GLY A 107 -8.07 6.25 6.68
CA GLY A 107 -6.79 6.61 7.31
C GLY A 107 -5.93 5.41 7.70
N GLN A 108 -6.26 4.20 7.23
CA GLN A 108 -5.45 3.00 7.38
C GLN A 108 -5.26 2.37 6.00
N ASN A 109 -4.02 2.34 5.52
CA ASN A 109 -3.66 1.77 4.22
C ASN A 109 -4.49 2.35 3.06
N ASP A 110 -4.75 3.67 3.07
CA ASP A 110 -5.44 4.34 1.96
C ASP A 110 -4.56 4.24 0.70
N ALA A 111 -5.01 3.42 -0.24
CA ALA A 111 -4.27 3.09 -1.45
C ALA A 111 -5.21 2.70 -2.59
N PHE A 112 -4.71 2.84 -3.82
CA PHE A 112 -5.38 2.42 -5.05
C PHE A 112 -4.35 2.03 -6.09
N ARG A 113 -4.66 1.02 -6.93
CA ARG A 113 -3.71 0.44 -7.89
C ARG A 113 -4.23 0.55 -9.31
N TYR A 114 -3.35 1.01 -10.20
CA TYR A 114 -3.54 0.95 -11.65
C TYR A 114 -2.80 -0.26 -12.20
N PRO A 115 -3.52 -1.26 -12.76
CA PRO A 115 -2.89 -2.39 -13.43
C PRO A 115 -2.30 -1.99 -14.80
N GLN A 116 -2.76 -0.90 -15.43
CA GLN A 116 -2.27 -0.45 -16.73
C GLN A 116 -2.59 1.03 -16.96
N GLY A 117 -2.18 1.57 -18.12
CA GLY A 117 -2.51 2.94 -18.54
C GLY A 117 -1.71 4.04 -17.84
N VAL A 118 -0.61 3.65 -17.18
CA VAL A 118 0.31 4.57 -16.50
C VAL A 118 1.51 4.81 -17.42
N LYS A 119 1.93 6.08 -17.56
CA LYS A 119 3.13 6.44 -18.32
C LYS A 119 4.17 7.00 -17.36
N LEU A 120 5.39 6.48 -17.43
CA LEU A 120 6.51 6.93 -16.61
C LEU A 120 7.47 7.76 -17.48
N ASP A 121 7.68 9.01 -17.08
CA ASP A 121 8.68 9.91 -17.67
C ASP A 121 9.79 10.10 -16.63
N GLN A 122 10.88 9.35 -16.78
CA GLN A 122 11.99 9.37 -15.83
C GLN A 122 12.85 10.63 -15.96
N GLU A 123 13.03 11.14 -17.18
CA GLU A 123 13.83 12.33 -17.49
C GLU A 123 13.28 13.56 -16.79
N ASN A 124 11.96 13.78 -16.89
CA ASN A 124 11.32 14.90 -16.21
C ASN A 124 10.87 14.58 -14.78
N SER A 125 11.15 13.36 -14.29
CA SER A 125 10.69 12.85 -13.00
C SER A 125 9.17 13.01 -12.80
N ARG A 126 8.39 12.62 -13.83
CA ARG A 126 6.91 12.69 -13.82
C ARG A 126 6.27 11.35 -14.13
N ILE A 127 5.05 11.18 -13.66
CA ILE A 127 4.24 10.01 -13.90
C ILE A 127 2.82 10.45 -14.25
N PHE A 128 2.27 9.86 -15.30
CA PHE A 128 0.90 10.08 -15.72
C PHE A 128 0.00 9.01 -15.12
N LEU A 129 -1.05 9.43 -14.41
CA LEU A 129 -2.06 8.54 -13.87
C LEU A 129 -3.44 8.89 -14.46
N PRO A 130 -4.22 7.91 -14.95
CA PRO A 130 -5.56 8.16 -15.46
C PRO A 130 -6.43 8.94 -14.46
N LYS A 131 -7.09 10.00 -14.95
CA LYS A 131 -7.90 10.99 -14.20
C LYS A 131 -7.15 11.89 -13.21
N LEU A 132 -5.85 11.72 -13.00
CA LEU A 132 -5.02 12.62 -12.18
C LEU A 132 -4.04 13.45 -13.03
N GLY A 133 -3.77 13.01 -14.26
CA GLY A 133 -2.84 13.65 -15.17
C GLY A 133 -1.38 13.40 -14.78
N TRP A 134 -0.50 14.29 -15.25
CA TRP A 134 0.93 14.26 -14.93
C TRP A 134 1.20 14.80 -13.53
N MET A 135 2.11 14.12 -12.83
CA MET A 135 2.53 14.50 -11.48
C MET A 135 4.02 14.26 -11.30
N ARG A 136 4.70 15.18 -10.62
CA ARG A 136 6.12 15.01 -10.28
C ARG A 136 6.29 14.03 -9.11
N TYR A 137 7.41 13.34 -9.07
CA TYR A 137 7.83 12.54 -7.93
C TYR A 137 9.28 12.84 -7.56
N ARG A 138 9.67 12.51 -6.32
CA ARG A 138 11.06 12.61 -5.88
C ARG A 138 11.81 11.40 -6.43
N ASN A 139 12.46 11.58 -7.57
CA ASN A 139 13.32 10.55 -8.14
C ASN A 139 14.54 10.34 -7.23
N SER A 140 14.83 9.07 -6.94
CA SER A 140 15.96 8.65 -6.08
C SER A 140 16.73 7.48 -6.66
N ARG A 141 16.22 6.86 -7.73
CA ARG A 141 16.83 5.71 -8.42
C ARG A 141 16.12 5.51 -9.74
N GLN A 142 16.86 5.06 -10.75
CA GLN A 142 16.29 4.70 -12.04
C GLN A 142 15.37 3.48 -11.91
N VAL A 143 14.23 3.53 -12.58
CA VAL A 143 13.29 2.42 -12.70
C VAL A 143 13.72 1.56 -13.88
N THR A 144 14.08 0.31 -13.60
CA THR A 144 14.51 -0.67 -14.61
C THR A 144 13.44 -1.74 -14.82
N GLY A 145 13.34 -2.25 -16.05
CA GLY A 145 12.34 -3.27 -16.43
C GLY A 145 11.01 -2.69 -16.92
N VAL A 146 10.11 -3.59 -17.31
CA VAL A 146 8.80 -3.25 -17.87
C VAL A 146 7.81 -2.97 -16.76
N VAL A 147 7.17 -1.80 -16.76
CA VAL A 147 6.15 -1.43 -15.77
C VAL A 147 4.93 -2.34 -15.92
N LYS A 148 4.58 -3.06 -14.86
CA LYS A 148 3.42 -3.97 -14.80
C LYS A 148 2.23 -3.36 -14.10
N ASN A 149 2.42 -2.74 -12.95
CA ASN A 149 1.35 -2.01 -12.26
C ASN A 149 1.93 -0.94 -11.36
N VAL A 150 1.05 -0.04 -10.94
CA VAL A 150 1.43 1.11 -10.13
C VAL A 150 0.44 1.26 -9.00
N THR A 151 0.94 1.25 -7.77
CA THR A 151 0.12 1.45 -6.57
C THR A 151 0.42 2.81 -5.95
N VAL A 152 -0.60 3.63 -5.81
CA VAL A 152 -0.55 4.89 -5.08
C VAL A 152 -1.02 4.63 -3.66
N SER A 153 -0.26 5.08 -2.66
CA SER A 153 -0.57 4.87 -1.24
C SER A 153 -0.23 6.07 -0.40
N GLN A 154 -1.01 6.32 0.65
CA GLN A 154 -0.75 7.37 1.60
C GLN A 154 -0.03 6.81 2.84
N SER A 155 1.07 7.45 3.22
CA SER A 155 1.76 7.18 4.48
C SER A 155 2.23 8.48 5.12
N CYS A 156 1.98 8.64 6.41
CA CYS A 156 2.46 9.76 7.22
C CYS A 156 2.13 11.15 6.64
N GLY A 157 0.96 11.27 6.02
CA GLY A 157 0.47 12.51 5.38
C GLY A 157 1.07 12.80 4.01
N LYS A 158 1.94 11.93 3.49
CA LYS A 158 2.53 12.04 2.15
C LYS A 158 1.98 10.92 1.25
N TRP A 159 1.93 11.21 -0.04
CA TRP A 159 1.58 10.22 -1.05
C TRP A 159 2.84 9.60 -1.65
N TYR A 160 2.78 8.30 -1.87
CA TYR A 160 3.85 7.51 -2.47
C TYR A 160 3.31 6.72 -3.65
N ILE A 161 4.18 6.50 -4.62
CA ILE A 161 3.94 5.64 -5.76
C ILE A 161 4.89 4.45 -5.70
N SER A 162 4.35 3.25 -5.85
CA SER A 162 5.09 2.00 -5.94
C SER A 162 4.90 1.45 -7.35
N ILE A 163 5.95 1.51 -8.16
CA ILE A 163 5.97 1.06 -9.54
C ILE A 163 6.52 -0.36 -9.54
N GLN A 164 5.68 -1.35 -9.83
CA GLN A 164 6.12 -2.73 -9.99
C GLN A 164 6.61 -2.93 -11.41
N THR A 165 7.86 -3.34 -11.57
CA THR A 165 8.46 -3.72 -12.84
C THR A 165 8.76 -5.21 -12.88
N GLU A 166 8.78 -5.75 -14.10
CA GLU A 166 9.25 -7.08 -14.41
C GLU A 166 10.51 -6.98 -15.28
N SER A 167 11.53 -7.74 -14.93
CA SER A 167 12.77 -7.84 -15.70
C SER A 167 13.27 -9.28 -15.69
N GLU A 168 13.88 -9.70 -16.79
CA GLU A 168 14.65 -10.93 -16.82
C GLU A 168 16.06 -10.64 -16.33
N VAL A 169 16.45 -11.31 -15.25
CA VAL A 169 17.78 -11.16 -14.66
C VAL A 169 18.42 -12.53 -14.66
N SER A 170 19.70 -12.62 -15.04
CA SER A 170 20.50 -13.82 -14.84
C SER A 170 20.55 -14.17 -13.35
N THR A 171 20.74 -15.45 -13.05
CA THR A 171 21.01 -15.87 -11.67
C THR A 171 22.27 -15.13 -11.21
N PRO A 172 22.20 -14.29 -10.16
CA PRO A 172 23.35 -13.55 -9.70
C PRO A 172 24.40 -14.53 -9.19
N VAL A 173 25.52 -14.63 -9.89
CA VAL A 173 26.70 -15.34 -9.41
C VAL A 173 27.47 -14.36 -8.54
N HIS A 174 27.56 -14.64 -7.24
CA HIS A 174 28.37 -13.83 -6.36
C HIS A 174 29.85 -14.03 -6.73
N PRO A 175 30.63 -12.95 -6.95
CA PRO A 175 32.00 -13.07 -7.46
C PRO A 175 32.99 -13.63 -6.42
N SER A 176 32.62 -13.62 -5.13
CA SER A 176 33.50 -14.14 -4.08
C SER A 176 33.53 -15.67 -4.06
N ALA A 177 34.74 -16.22 -3.98
CA ALA A 177 35.01 -17.63 -3.71
C ALA A 177 35.07 -17.95 -2.20
N SER A 178 35.02 -16.93 -1.33
CA SER A 178 35.04 -17.08 0.13
C SER A 178 33.65 -17.07 0.74
N MET A 179 33.49 -17.82 1.83
CA MET A 179 32.30 -17.86 2.67
C MET A 179 32.60 -17.21 4.01
N VAL A 180 31.72 -16.34 4.49
CA VAL A 180 31.80 -15.72 5.82
C VAL A 180 30.55 -16.11 6.59
N GLY A 181 30.73 -16.68 7.78
CA GLY A 181 29.62 -16.97 8.69
C GLY A 181 29.10 -15.68 9.30
N LEU A 182 27.78 -15.55 9.43
CA LEU A 182 27.12 -14.40 10.06
C LEU A 182 26.36 -14.88 11.29
N ASP A 183 26.77 -14.40 12.46
CA ASP A 183 26.02 -14.55 13.71
C ASP A 183 25.28 -13.26 14.03
N ALA A 184 23.95 -13.30 14.04
CA ALA A 184 23.10 -12.12 14.24
C ALA A 184 22.60 -12.06 15.69
N GLY A 185 22.97 -11.01 16.42
CA GLY A 185 22.62 -10.83 17.82
C GLY A 185 21.84 -9.56 18.11
N VAL A 186 21.41 -9.42 19.38
CA VAL A 186 20.73 -8.21 19.88
C VAL A 186 21.74 -7.18 20.39
N ALA A 187 22.80 -7.64 21.07
CA ALA A 187 23.88 -6.78 21.57
C ALA A 187 24.85 -6.36 20.46
N LYS A 188 25.19 -7.30 19.56
CA LYS A 188 25.94 -7.08 18.32
C LYS A 188 25.02 -7.44 17.16
N LEU A 189 24.75 -6.50 16.26
CA LEU A 189 23.78 -6.69 15.17
C LEU A 189 24.19 -7.88 14.27
N ALA A 190 25.47 -7.94 13.92
CA ALA A 190 26.06 -9.06 13.22
C ALA A 190 27.54 -9.18 13.57
N THR A 191 28.00 -10.40 13.87
CA THR A 191 29.42 -10.74 13.96
C THR A 191 29.77 -11.65 12.79
N LEU A 192 30.78 -11.26 12.03
CA LEU A 192 31.30 -12.05 10.92
C LEU A 192 32.38 -13.02 11.43
N SER A 193 32.55 -14.15 10.74
CA SER A 193 33.60 -15.14 11.07
C SER A 193 35.03 -14.60 10.90
N ASP A 194 35.21 -13.47 10.22
CA ASP A 194 36.48 -12.74 10.12
C ASP A 194 36.76 -11.82 11.33
N GLY A 195 35.87 -11.80 12.32
CA GLY A 195 35.96 -10.98 13.52
C GLY A 195 35.34 -9.58 13.38
N THR A 196 34.85 -9.20 12.20
CA THR A 196 34.15 -7.91 12.02
C THR A 196 32.85 -7.89 12.79
N VAL A 197 32.62 -6.84 13.57
CA VAL A 197 31.39 -6.65 14.35
C VAL A 197 30.63 -5.43 13.84
N PHE A 198 29.37 -5.63 13.52
CA PHE A 198 28.41 -4.58 13.25
C PHE A 198 27.59 -4.28 14.50
N GLU A 199 27.65 -3.05 14.98
CA GLU A 199 26.90 -2.60 16.14
C GLU A 199 25.43 -2.27 15.80
N PRO A 200 24.47 -2.54 16.71
CA PRO A 200 23.08 -2.20 16.48
C PRO A 200 22.85 -0.68 16.55
N VAL A 201 22.06 -0.16 15.61
CA VAL A 201 21.72 1.28 15.53
C VAL A 201 20.90 1.75 16.75
N ASN A 202 20.27 0.81 17.49
CA ASN A 202 19.48 1.02 18.70
C ASN A 202 18.42 2.14 18.56
N SER A 203 17.85 2.28 17.35
CA SER A 203 16.89 3.34 17.01
C SER A 203 15.63 3.29 17.89
N PHE A 204 15.17 2.10 18.26
CA PHE A 204 14.04 1.93 19.17
C PHE A 204 14.33 2.46 20.57
N GLN A 205 15.45 2.07 21.19
CA GLN A 205 15.82 2.54 22.54
C GLN A 205 15.92 4.07 22.60
N LYS A 206 16.54 4.70 21.59
CA LYS A 206 16.64 6.17 21.47
C LYS A 206 15.26 6.84 21.44
N ASN A 207 14.30 6.24 20.74
CA ASN A 207 12.98 6.82 20.53
C ASN A 207 11.91 6.36 21.52
N GLN A 208 12.17 5.33 22.34
CA GLN A 208 11.18 4.67 23.20
C GLN A 208 10.53 5.65 24.19
N LYS A 209 11.33 6.48 24.88
CA LYS A 209 10.82 7.49 25.82
C LYS A 209 9.90 8.50 25.12
N THR A 210 10.31 8.95 23.94
CA THR A 210 9.51 9.87 23.11
C THR A 210 8.22 9.20 22.63
N LEU A 211 8.29 7.96 22.15
CA LEU A 211 7.14 7.18 21.70
C LEU A 211 6.12 6.99 22.84
N ALA A 212 6.57 6.54 24.02
CA ALA A 212 5.73 6.34 25.19
C ALA A 212 5.03 7.65 25.61
N ARG A 213 5.76 8.76 25.64
CA ARG A 213 5.19 10.10 25.92
C ARG A 213 4.13 10.48 24.90
N LEU A 214 4.40 10.30 23.61
CA LEU A 214 3.45 10.64 22.54
C LEU A 214 2.21 9.75 22.57
N GLN A 215 2.35 8.45 22.88
CA GLN A 215 1.24 7.51 23.05
C GLN A 215 0.37 7.86 24.27
N ARG A 216 0.96 8.21 25.41
CA ARG A 216 0.24 8.68 26.61
C ARG A 216 -0.52 9.98 26.36
N GLN A 217 0.04 10.89 25.56
CA GLN A 217 -0.68 12.09 25.12
C GLN A 217 -1.84 11.77 24.16
N LEU A 218 -1.73 10.71 23.35
CA LEU A 218 -2.79 10.29 22.43
C LEU A 218 -3.99 9.71 23.20
N SER A 219 -3.75 8.88 24.22
CA SER A 219 -4.83 8.23 24.99
C SER A 219 -5.72 9.22 25.73
N ARG A 220 -5.17 10.37 26.14
CA ARG A 220 -5.91 11.46 26.80
C ARG A 220 -6.74 12.33 25.85
N LYS A 221 -6.63 12.13 24.53
CA LYS A 221 -7.35 12.94 23.53
C LYS A 221 -8.63 12.24 23.09
N VAL A 222 -9.71 13.02 22.92
CA VAL A 222 -10.97 12.53 22.35
C VAL A 222 -10.72 11.90 20.99
N LYS A 223 -11.06 10.62 20.87
CA LYS A 223 -10.84 9.81 19.66
C LYS A 223 -11.42 10.51 18.44
N PHE A 224 -10.69 10.49 17.34
CA PHE A 224 -11.05 11.12 16.05
C PHE A 224 -11.08 12.66 16.02
N SER A 225 -10.96 13.37 17.14
CA SER A 225 -10.82 14.83 17.16
C SER A 225 -9.60 15.30 16.34
N ASN A 226 -9.63 16.55 15.87
CA ASN A 226 -8.50 17.15 15.14
C ASN A 226 -7.18 17.06 15.92
N ASN A 227 -7.24 17.24 17.25
CA ASN A 227 -6.08 17.12 18.14
C ASN A 227 -5.59 15.67 18.25
N TRP A 228 -6.50 14.69 18.33
CA TRP A 228 -6.15 13.27 18.32
C TRP A 228 -5.46 12.89 17.01
N GLN A 229 -5.97 13.36 15.87
CA GLN A 229 -5.34 13.10 14.56
C GLN A 229 -3.95 13.75 14.46
N LYS A 230 -3.79 15.00 14.91
CA LYS A 230 -2.47 15.67 14.97
C LYS A 230 -1.46 14.86 15.78
N GLN A 231 -1.88 14.36 16.95
CA GLN A 231 -1.02 13.54 17.81
C GLN A 231 -0.68 12.18 17.18
N LYS A 232 -1.66 11.51 16.57
CA LYS A 232 -1.45 10.26 15.85
C LYS A 232 -0.42 10.41 14.73
N ARG A 233 -0.46 11.52 13.98
CA ARG A 233 0.54 11.82 12.93
C ARG A 233 1.95 11.97 13.50
N LYS A 234 2.11 12.57 14.69
CA LYS A 234 3.43 12.67 15.36
C LYS A 234 4.01 11.29 15.68
N ILE A 235 3.19 10.38 16.20
CA ILE A 235 3.60 8.99 16.47
C ILE A 235 3.99 8.29 15.16
N GLN A 236 3.16 8.41 14.12
CA GLN A 236 3.45 7.80 12.81
C GLN A 236 4.78 8.29 12.21
N ARG A 237 5.08 9.59 12.32
CA ARG A 237 6.36 10.16 11.86
C ARG A 237 7.57 9.58 12.60
N LEU A 238 7.43 9.21 13.86
CA LEU A 238 8.51 8.62 14.65
C LEU A 238 8.76 7.14 14.27
N HIS A 239 7.78 6.47 13.66
CA HIS A 239 7.94 5.14 13.06
C HIS A 239 8.38 5.18 11.59
N SER A 240 8.47 6.37 10.98
CA SER A 240 8.82 6.54 9.56
C SER A 240 10.32 6.65 9.36
#